data_AF-A0A1F5AMB7-F1
#
_entry.id   AF-A0A1F5AMB7-F1
#
_cell.length_a   1.000
_cell.length_b   1.000
_cell.length_c   1.000
_cell.angle_alpha   90.00
_cell.angle_beta   90.00
_cell.angle_gamma   90.00
#
_symmetry.space_group_name_H-M   'P 1'
#
loop_
_entity.id
_entity.type
_entity.pdbx_description
1 polymer ?
#
loop_
_entity_poly.entity_id
_entity_poly.type
_entity_poly.pdbx_seq_one_letter_code
_entity_poly.pdbx_strand_id
1 'polypeptide(L)'
;MPSRNLREAAFLIVRRKAAASRTLPMLLAGFGALLGYLWIKDSFSLSLKAFMLLFPYLFLFLSQDMFRDEIDSGALENVLFVNGGFRRYLIFKIMILALVGLSAGLMALAVFAACGLGPGPARIAPGHAAQFLAGALAGLYYLAVGGYLSFFFKAGSNVLVVIIGQVVLAVGFFLSMMARHGWVEAVLSDNLTGLLGKLRFLGIALLFPNSVVIKRDPLLIGGLALAGLGAFYLEWRKIKKLELIRR
;
A
#
# COMPACT_ATOMS: atom_id res chain seq x y z
N MET A 1 21.77 -18.48 18.07
CA MET A 1 21.01 -19.36 17.15
C MET A 1 19.46 -19.36 17.25
N PRO A 2 18.75 -18.64 18.15
CA PRO A 2 17.27 -18.68 18.19
C PRO A 2 16.54 -17.79 17.16
N SER A 3 17.26 -16.89 16.46
CA SER A 3 16.68 -15.95 15.49
C SER A 3 16.27 -16.59 14.16
N ARG A 4 16.88 -17.72 13.78
CA ARG A 4 16.61 -18.39 12.49
C ARG A 4 15.25 -19.10 12.52
N ASN A 5 14.95 -19.80 13.60
CA ASN A 5 13.69 -20.53 13.79
C ASN A 5 12.46 -19.60 13.80
N LEU A 6 12.60 -18.38 14.35
CA LEU A 6 11.54 -17.36 14.34
C LEU A 6 11.22 -16.86 12.92
N ARG A 7 12.25 -16.66 12.10
CA ARG A 7 12.07 -16.21 10.70
C ARG A 7 11.41 -17.29 9.85
N GLU A 8 11.85 -18.54 10.00
CA GLU A 8 11.29 -19.69 9.27
C GLU A 8 9.83 -19.95 9.68
N ALA A 9 9.53 -19.91 10.99
CA ALA A 9 8.16 -20.04 11.48
C ALA A 9 7.26 -18.90 10.99
N ALA A 10 7.73 -17.66 11.05
CA ALA A 10 6.97 -16.52 10.57
C ALA A 10 6.68 -16.61 9.08
N PHE A 11 7.67 -17.00 8.28
CA PHE A 11 7.48 -17.21 6.85
C PHE A 11 6.47 -18.32 6.56
N LEU A 12 6.53 -19.45 7.26
CA LEU A 12 5.59 -20.57 7.08
C LEU A 12 4.16 -20.18 7.47
N ILE A 13 3.96 -19.45 8.57
CA ILE A 13 2.64 -18.99 9.00
C ILE A 13 2.08 -17.97 7.99
N VAL A 14 2.89 -17.00 7.59
CA VAL A 14 2.48 -16.00 6.58
C VAL A 14 2.15 -16.69 5.26
N ARG A 15 2.97 -17.65 4.81
CA ARG A 15 2.70 -18.45 3.60
C ARG A 15 1.41 -19.23 3.70
N ARG A 16 1.17 -19.93 4.81
CA ARG A 16 -0.09 -20.69 5.03
C ARG A 16 -1.30 -19.78 5.03
N LYS A 17 -1.23 -18.62 5.70
CA LYS A 17 -2.33 -17.65 5.74
C LYS A 17 -2.56 -16.99 4.38
N ALA A 18 -1.51 -16.63 3.67
CA ALA A 18 -1.60 -16.11 2.31
C ALA A 18 -2.22 -17.14 1.34
N ALA A 19 -1.88 -18.42 1.48
CA ALA A 19 -2.48 -19.50 0.70
C ALA A 19 -3.92 -19.82 1.11
N ALA A 20 -4.27 -19.67 2.39
CA ALA A 20 -5.62 -19.86 2.90
C ALA A 20 -6.55 -18.68 2.57
N SER A 21 -5.98 -17.50 2.34
CA SER A 21 -6.74 -16.31 1.92
C SER A 21 -7.29 -16.52 0.51
N ARG A 22 -8.60 -16.76 0.42
CA ARG A 22 -9.31 -16.86 -0.87
C ARG A 22 -9.34 -15.54 -1.63
N THR A 23 -9.20 -14.41 -0.94
CA THR A 23 -9.34 -13.06 -1.51
C THR A 23 -8.09 -12.64 -2.28
N LEU A 24 -6.90 -12.98 -1.80
CA LEU A 24 -5.63 -12.60 -2.44
C LEU A 24 -5.46 -13.14 -3.88
N PRO A 25 -5.66 -14.43 -4.18
CA PRO A 25 -5.55 -14.93 -5.56
C PRO A 25 -6.64 -14.34 -6.46
N MET A 26 -7.85 -14.11 -5.95
CA MET A 26 -8.94 -13.49 -6.71
C MET A 26 -8.61 -12.03 -7.07
N LEU A 27 -8.04 -11.28 -6.13
CA LEU A 27 -7.58 -9.90 -6.35
C LEU A 27 -6.43 -9.85 -7.36
N LEU A 28 -5.42 -10.74 -7.24
CA LEU A 28 -4.31 -10.81 -8.19
C LEU A 28 -4.78 -11.21 -9.59
N ALA A 29 -5.69 -12.18 -9.70
CA ALA A 29 -6.27 -12.60 -10.96
C ALA A 29 -7.10 -11.48 -11.60
N GLY A 30 -7.95 -10.82 -10.81
CA GLY A 30 -8.74 -9.67 -11.29
C GLY A 30 -7.85 -8.50 -11.72
N PHE A 31 -6.79 -8.22 -10.97
CA PHE A 31 -5.78 -7.22 -11.31
C PHE A 31 -5.09 -7.55 -12.64
N GLY A 32 -4.59 -8.78 -12.79
CA GLY A 32 -3.97 -9.23 -14.03
C GLY A 32 -4.94 -9.21 -15.23
N ALA A 33 -6.18 -9.66 -15.02
CA ALA A 33 -7.22 -9.65 -16.05
C ALA A 33 -7.56 -8.23 -16.50
N LEU A 34 -7.67 -7.27 -15.57
CA LEU A 34 -7.90 -5.86 -15.91
C LEU A 34 -6.74 -5.29 -16.75
N LEU A 35 -5.49 -5.54 -16.36
CA LEU A 35 -4.33 -5.07 -17.12
C LEU A 35 -4.25 -5.70 -18.52
N GLY A 36 -4.52 -7.00 -18.61
CA GLY A 36 -4.60 -7.71 -19.90
C GLY A 36 -5.73 -7.17 -20.77
N TYR A 37 -6.90 -6.92 -20.19
CA TYR A 37 -8.04 -6.32 -20.90
C TYR A 37 -7.70 -4.94 -21.46
N LEU A 38 -7.12 -4.05 -20.63
CA LEU A 38 -6.71 -2.70 -21.06
C LEU A 38 -5.65 -2.75 -22.16
N TRP A 39 -4.75 -3.72 -22.12
CA TRP A 39 -3.75 -3.91 -23.16
C TRP A 39 -4.40 -4.35 -24.47
N ILE A 40 -5.26 -5.37 -24.45
CA ILE A 40 -5.90 -5.91 -25.66
C ILE A 40 -6.85 -4.88 -26.29
N LYS A 41 -7.62 -4.15 -25.49
CA LYS A 41 -8.67 -3.26 -25.98
C LYS A 41 -8.21 -1.87 -26.37
N ASP A 42 -7.18 -1.35 -25.72
CA ASP A 42 -6.74 0.02 -25.93
C ASP A 42 -5.25 0.03 -26.33
N SER A 43 -4.35 -0.05 -25.35
CA SER A 43 -2.92 0.09 -25.62
C SER A 43 -2.04 -0.40 -24.47
N PHE A 44 -0.81 -0.79 -24.83
CA PHE A 44 0.25 -1.09 -23.86
C PHE A 44 0.49 0.08 -22.89
N SER A 45 0.48 1.33 -23.41
CA SER A 45 0.74 2.52 -22.60
C SER A 45 -0.34 2.74 -21.53
N LEU A 46 -1.61 2.53 -21.88
CA LEU A 46 -2.70 2.66 -20.91
C LEU A 46 -2.62 1.58 -19.84
N SER A 47 -2.37 0.33 -20.23
CA SER A 47 -2.20 -0.79 -19.29
C SER A 47 -1.03 -0.53 -18.32
N LEU A 48 0.11 -0.04 -18.82
CA LEU A 48 1.26 0.32 -17.98
C LEU A 48 0.94 1.47 -17.01
N LYS A 49 0.23 2.52 -17.46
CA LYS A 49 -0.22 3.62 -16.59
C LYS A 49 -1.18 3.13 -15.52
N ALA A 50 -2.12 2.26 -15.88
CA ALA A 50 -3.06 1.64 -14.94
C ALA A 50 -2.31 0.79 -13.92
N PHE A 51 -1.33 -0.01 -14.34
CA PHE A 51 -0.46 -0.77 -13.46
C PHE A 51 0.25 0.15 -12.44
N MET A 52 0.90 1.22 -12.91
CA MET A 52 1.61 2.15 -12.01
C MET A 52 0.67 2.81 -10.99
N LEU A 53 -0.55 3.13 -11.40
CA LEU A 53 -1.55 3.75 -10.54
C LEU A 53 -2.16 2.76 -9.52
N LEU A 54 -2.38 1.52 -9.91
CA LEU A 54 -3.11 0.54 -9.11
C LEU A 54 -2.21 -0.34 -8.25
N PHE A 55 -0.95 -0.53 -8.64
CA PHE A 55 0.05 -1.30 -7.91
C PHE A 55 0.14 -0.97 -6.40
N PRO A 56 0.11 0.30 -5.96
CA PRO A 56 0.14 0.62 -4.53
C PRO A 56 -0.96 -0.06 -3.71
N TYR A 57 -2.14 -0.29 -4.29
CA TYR A 57 -3.25 -0.95 -3.59
C TYR A 57 -2.98 -2.41 -3.26
N LEU A 58 -2.04 -3.06 -3.95
CA LEU A 58 -1.63 -4.42 -3.62
C LEU A 58 -1.11 -4.52 -2.17
N PHE A 59 -0.37 -3.50 -1.71
CA PHE A 59 0.08 -3.41 -0.32
C PHE A 59 -1.08 -3.17 0.65
N LEU A 60 -2.06 -2.36 0.25
CA LEU A 60 -3.27 -2.16 1.05
C LEU A 60 -4.00 -3.49 1.24
N PHE A 61 -4.22 -4.26 0.18
CA PHE A 61 -4.85 -5.58 0.29
C PHE A 61 -4.03 -6.58 1.10
N LEU A 62 -2.71 -6.55 1.02
CA LEU A 62 -1.84 -7.36 1.88
C LEU A 62 -1.94 -6.98 3.37
N SER A 63 -2.43 -5.78 3.68
CA SER A 63 -2.63 -5.32 5.07
C SER A 63 -3.97 -5.73 5.70
N GLN A 64 -4.87 -6.42 4.97
CA GLN A 64 -6.23 -6.75 5.43
C GLN A 64 -6.32 -7.41 6.81
N ASP A 65 -5.39 -8.30 7.14
CA ASP A 65 -5.33 -8.93 8.46
C ASP A 65 -3.92 -9.03 9.01
N MET A 66 -3.37 -7.85 9.31
CA MET A 66 -1.99 -7.73 9.74
C MET A 66 -1.81 -8.11 11.22
N PHE A 67 -2.66 -7.60 12.12
CA PHE A 67 -2.49 -7.82 13.57
C PHE A 67 -3.68 -8.42 14.31
N ARG A 68 -4.92 -7.96 14.06
CA ARG A 68 -6.04 -8.33 14.95
C ARG A 68 -6.25 -9.83 15.04
N ASP A 69 -6.21 -10.52 13.91
CA ASP A 69 -6.32 -11.98 13.90
C ASP A 69 -5.20 -12.67 14.69
N GLU A 70 -3.95 -12.19 14.62
CA GLU A 70 -2.85 -12.80 15.40
C GLU A 70 -3.00 -12.55 16.91
N ILE A 71 -3.54 -11.40 17.28
CA ILE A 71 -3.77 -11.01 18.68
C ILE A 71 -4.93 -11.82 19.26
N ASP A 72 -6.01 -12.00 18.48
CA ASP A 72 -7.23 -12.63 18.97
C ASP A 72 -7.23 -14.17 18.82
N SER A 73 -6.46 -14.75 17.88
CA SER A 73 -6.48 -16.21 17.60
C SER A 73 -5.60 -17.05 18.54
N GLY A 74 -5.07 -16.51 19.62
CA GLY A 74 -4.16 -17.25 20.52
C GLY A 74 -2.83 -17.67 19.87
N ALA A 75 -2.50 -17.21 18.65
CA ALA A 75 -1.16 -17.37 18.06
C ALA A 75 -0.08 -16.72 18.93
N LEU A 76 -0.51 -15.74 19.74
CA LEU A 76 0.21 -15.18 20.88
C LEU A 76 0.82 -16.28 21.77
N GLU A 77 0.03 -17.30 22.17
CA GLU A 77 0.48 -18.37 23.07
C GLU A 77 1.56 -19.22 22.39
N ASN A 78 1.33 -19.68 21.17
CA ASN A 78 2.29 -20.52 20.45
C ASN A 78 3.63 -19.80 20.13
N VAL A 79 3.61 -18.49 19.87
CA VAL A 79 4.85 -17.71 19.63
C VAL A 79 5.52 -17.26 20.94
N LEU A 80 4.74 -16.98 22.00
CA LEU A 80 5.26 -16.72 23.35
C LEU A 80 5.97 -17.94 23.92
N PHE A 81 5.41 -19.15 23.76
CA PHE A 81 5.96 -20.39 24.28
C PHE A 81 7.28 -20.81 23.62
N VAL A 82 7.55 -20.41 22.37
CA VAL A 82 8.74 -20.88 21.65
C VAL A 82 9.99 -20.03 21.95
N ASN A 83 9.89 -18.71 22.18
CA ASN A 83 11.07 -17.86 22.47
C ASN A 83 10.79 -16.44 23.03
N GLY A 84 9.54 -16.10 23.40
CA GLY A 84 9.23 -14.78 24.02
C GLY A 84 9.50 -13.55 23.14
N GLY A 85 9.17 -13.61 21.84
CA GLY A 85 9.47 -12.54 20.87
C GLY A 85 8.34 -12.20 19.91
N PHE A 86 7.11 -12.10 20.40
CA PHE A 86 5.92 -11.72 19.63
C PHE A 86 6.10 -10.37 18.91
N ARG A 87 6.74 -9.38 19.54
CA ARG A 87 7.08 -8.10 18.89
C ARG A 87 7.95 -8.28 17.65
N ARG A 88 8.97 -9.13 17.74
CA ARG A 88 9.89 -9.39 16.61
C ARG A 88 9.20 -10.15 15.49
N TYR A 89 8.32 -11.08 15.84
CA TYR A 89 7.46 -11.77 14.88
C TYR A 89 6.59 -10.78 14.10
N LEU A 90 5.90 -9.86 14.79
CA LEU A 90 5.05 -8.85 14.14
C LEU A 90 5.86 -7.94 13.19
N ILE A 91 7.03 -7.46 13.61
CA ILE A 91 7.92 -6.69 12.72
C ILE A 91 8.30 -7.50 11.49
N PHE A 92 8.68 -8.76 11.67
CA PHE A 92 9.11 -9.60 10.55
C PHE A 92 7.96 -9.88 9.58
N LYS A 93 6.72 -10.02 10.08
CA LYS A 93 5.51 -10.13 9.24
C LYS A 93 5.35 -8.90 8.35
N ILE A 94 5.48 -7.68 8.89
CA ILE A 94 5.44 -6.43 8.10
C ILE A 94 6.49 -6.48 6.97
N MET A 95 7.73 -6.83 7.31
CA MET A 95 8.82 -6.90 6.33
C MET A 95 8.54 -7.92 5.23
N ILE A 96 8.01 -9.10 5.57
CA ILE A 96 7.62 -10.10 4.56
C ILE A 96 6.52 -9.55 3.66
N LEU A 97 5.47 -8.92 4.22
CA LEU A 97 4.37 -8.37 3.42
C LEU A 97 4.85 -7.26 2.48
N ALA A 98 5.73 -6.37 2.95
CA ALA A 98 6.37 -5.36 2.11
C ALA A 98 7.19 -6.01 0.98
N LEU A 99 7.96 -7.05 1.28
CA LEU A 99 8.77 -7.77 0.29
C LEU A 99 7.89 -8.50 -0.75
N VAL A 100 6.79 -9.12 -0.32
CA VAL A 100 5.81 -9.77 -1.20
C VAL A 100 5.16 -8.74 -2.13
N GLY A 101 4.79 -7.58 -1.60
CA GLY A 101 4.23 -6.51 -2.42
C GLY A 101 5.21 -6.00 -3.47
N LEU A 102 6.45 -5.73 -3.05
CA LEU A 102 7.52 -5.29 -3.94
C LEU A 102 7.88 -6.34 -5.00
N SER A 103 7.99 -7.62 -4.62
CA SER A 103 8.35 -8.69 -5.56
C SER A 103 7.25 -8.93 -6.60
N ALA A 104 5.97 -8.89 -6.19
CA ALA A 104 4.84 -8.96 -7.12
C ALA A 104 4.84 -7.79 -8.11
N GLY A 105 5.09 -6.57 -7.61
CA GLY A 105 5.23 -5.37 -8.44
C GLY A 105 6.39 -5.44 -9.43
N LEU A 106 7.57 -5.86 -8.97
CA LEU A 106 8.75 -6.02 -9.80
C LEU A 106 8.55 -7.10 -10.86
N MET A 107 7.89 -8.21 -10.52
CA MET A 107 7.59 -9.26 -11.48
C MET A 107 6.63 -8.76 -12.57
N ALA A 108 5.57 -8.04 -12.21
CA ALA A 108 4.67 -7.42 -13.18
C ALA A 108 5.38 -6.37 -14.04
N LEU A 109 6.23 -5.53 -13.45
CA LEU A 109 7.05 -4.56 -14.18
C LEU A 109 8.03 -5.25 -15.14
N ALA A 110 8.62 -6.39 -14.75
CA ALA A 110 9.52 -7.16 -15.59
C ALA A 110 8.79 -7.76 -16.80
N VAL A 111 7.53 -8.19 -16.64
CA VAL A 111 6.68 -8.62 -17.76
C VAL A 111 6.44 -7.45 -18.72
N PHE A 112 6.03 -6.28 -18.20
CA PHE A 112 5.90 -5.08 -19.04
C PHE A 112 7.21 -4.69 -19.73
N ALA A 113 8.35 -4.82 -19.04
CA ALA A 113 9.66 -4.51 -19.59
C ALA A 113 10.05 -5.48 -20.71
N ALA A 114 9.89 -6.79 -20.50
CA ALA A 114 10.15 -7.80 -21.50
C ALA A 114 9.30 -7.58 -22.76
N CYS A 115 8.01 -7.26 -22.58
CA CYS A 115 7.11 -6.99 -23.70
C CYS A 115 7.37 -5.62 -24.37
N GLY A 116 7.95 -4.67 -23.64
CA GLY A 116 8.38 -3.37 -24.16
C GLY A 116 9.74 -3.36 -24.86
N LEU A 117 10.42 -4.52 -24.94
CA LEU A 117 11.64 -4.70 -25.75
C LEU A 117 11.34 -5.15 -27.19
N GLY A 118 10.09 -5.52 -27.49
CA GLY A 118 9.69 -5.94 -28.83
C GLY A 118 9.74 -4.81 -29.87
N PRO A 119 9.77 -5.12 -31.18
CA PRO A 119 9.90 -4.14 -32.27
C PRO A 119 8.67 -3.21 -32.49
N GLY A 120 7.82 -3.02 -31.47
CA GLY A 120 6.61 -2.20 -31.55
C GLY A 120 6.75 -0.80 -30.92
N PRO A 121 5.67 0.01 -30.96
CA PRO A 121 5.62 1.33 -30.32
C PRO A 121 5.60 1.28 -28.78
N ALA A 122 5.55 0.08 -28.19
CA ALA A 122 5.57 -0.16 -26.76
C ALA A 122 6.99 0.00 -26.20
N ARG A 123 7.38 1.21 -25.75
CA ARG A 123 8.65 1.44 -25.08
C ARG A 123 8.43 1.92 -23.65
N ILE A 124 9.23 1.40 -22.73
CA ILE A 124 9.30 1.92 -21.36
C ILE A 124 10.18 3.17 -21.37
N ALA A 125 9.57 4.33 -21.08
CA ALA A 125 10.29 5.57 -20.83
C ALA A 125 11.07 5.52 -19.48
N PRO A 126 12.22 6.20 -19.37
CA PRO A 126 13.00 6.28 -18.12
C PRO A 126 12.19 6.79 -16.92
N GLY A 127 11.17 7.63 -17.17
CA GLY A 127 10.29 8.16 -16.14
C GLY A 127 9.44 7.11 -15.41
N HIS A 128 9.26 5.91 -15.98
CA HIS A 128 8.47 4.84 -15.36
C HIS A 128 9.18 4.20 -14.17
N ALA A 129 10.52 4.20 -14.12
CA ALA A 129 11.24 3.76 -12.94
C ALA A 129 10.94 4.65 -11.73
N ALA A 130 10.94 5.97 -11.92
CA ALA A 130 10.57 6.93 -10.88
C ALA A 130 9.10 6.79 -10.46
N GLN A 131 8.19 6.52 -11.41
CA GLN A 131 6.78 6.23 -11.10
C GLN A 131 6.62 4.96 -10.28
N PHE A 132 7.36 3.90 -10.62
CA PHE A 132 7.35 2.65 -9.87
C PHE A 132 7.86 2.86 -8.45
N LEU A 133 8.95 3.60 -8.26
CA LEU A 133 9.48 3.93 -6.92
C LEU A 133 8.50 4.77 -6.11
N ALA A 134 7.85 5.77 -6.73
CA ALA A 134 6.79 6.54 -6.09
C ALA A 134 5.59 5.65 -5.71
N GLY A 135 5.23 4.69 -6.57
CA GLY A 135 4.19 3.71 -6.30
C GLY A 135 4.55 2.75 -5.17
N ALA A 136 5.81 2.31 -5.10
CA ALA A 136 6.32 1.49 -4.00
C ALA A 136 6.27 2.26 -2.67
N LEU A 137 6.62 3.54 -2.67
CA LEU A 137 6.49 4.40 -1.49
C LEU A 137 5.03 4.53 -1.04
N ALA A 138 4.10 4.78 -1.98
CA ALA A 138 2.67 4.80 -1.69
C ALA A 138 2.15 3.45 -1.17
N GLY A 139 2.67 2.34 -1.70
CA GLY A 139 2.40 1.00 -1.21
C GLY A 139 2.86 0.79 0.23
N LEU A 140 4.09 1.18 0.56
CA LEU A 140 4.60 1.12 1.93
C LEU A 140 3.80 1.99 2.90
N TYR A 141 3.36 3.17 2.44
CA TYR A 141 2.44 4.01 3.20
C TYR A 141 1.11 3.30 3.47
N TYR A 142 0.49 2.66 2.46
CA TYR A 142 -0.72 1.88 2.67
C TYR A 142 -0.52 0.72 3.63
N LEU A 143 0.62 0.02 3.54
CA LEU A 143 0.94 -1.06 4.46
C LEU A 143 1.01 -0.56 5.91
N ALA A 144 1.64 0.60 6.14
CA ALA A 144 1.74 1.23 7.46
C ALA A 144 0.38 1.68 8.00
N VAL A 145 -0.42 2.36 7.17
CA VAL A 145 -1.77 2.83 7.56
C VAL A 145 -2.70 1.65 7.81
N GLY A 146 -2.77 0.71 6.87
CA GLY A 146 -3.58 -0.50 7.00
C GLY A 146 -3.15 -1.35 8.19
N GLY A 147 -1.84 -1.41 8.45
CA GLY A 147 -1.27 -2.04 9.63
C GLY A 147 -1.73 -1.41 10.94
N TYR A 148 -1.60 -0.09 11.07
CA TYR A 148 -2.09 0.63 12.24
C TYR A 148 -3.61 0.44 12.44
N LEU A 149 -4.39 0.54 11.36
CA LEU A 149 -5.84 0.34 11.40
C LEU A 149 -6.23 -1.10 11.77
N SER A 150 -5.38 -2.08 11.45
CA SER A 150 -5.61 -3.49 11.82
C SER A 150 -5.54 -3.75 13.33
N PHE A 151 -5.18 -2.77 14.17
CA PHE A 151 -5.37 -2.91 15.63
C PHE A 151 -6.84 -2.71 16.05
N PHE A 152 -7.60 -1.97 15.26
CA PHE A 152 -8.97 -1.54 15.56
C PHE A 152 -10.01 -2.34 14.78
N PHE A 153 -9.68 -2.77 13.56
CA PHE A 153 -10.59 -3.42 12.63
C PHE A 153 -10.18 -4.89 12.35
N LYS A 154 -11.16 -5.76 12.06
CA LYS A 154 -10.98 -7.19 11.74
C LYS A 154 -11.30 -7.49 10.28
N ALA A 155 -10.82 -8.64 9.78
CA ALA A 155 -11.31 -9.29 8.56
C ALA A 155 -11.27 -8.38 7.31
N GLY A 156 -10.22 -7.56 7.18
CA GLY A 156 -10.08 -6.63 6.04
C GLY A 156 -10.94 -5.36 6.12
N SER A 157 -11.66 -5.12 7.23
CA SER A 157 -12.44 -3.88 7.42
C SER A 157 -11.55 -2.63 7.45
N ASN A 158 -10.28 -2.76 7.82
CA ASN A 158 -9.29 -1.68 7.71
C ASN A 158 -9.13 -1.20 6.25
N VAL A 159 -9.01 -2.13 5.31
CA VAL A 159 -8.90 -1.81 3.88
C VAL A 159 -10.19 -1.19 3.36
N LEU A 160 -11.34 -1.71 3.78
CA LEU A 160 -12.63 -1.15 3.40
C LEU A 160 -12.78 0.30 3.87
N VAL A 161 -12.37 0.64 5.10
CA VAL A 161 -12.40 2.01 5.61
C VAL A 161 -11.55 2.96 4.77
N VAL A 162 -10.35 2.53 4.36
CA VAL A 162 -9.48 3.33 3.48
C VAL A 162 -10.15 3.54 2.12
N ILE A 163 -10.69 2.47 1.51
CA ILE A 163 -11.35 2.54 0.19
C ILE A 163 -12.61 3.42 0.26
N ILE A 164 -13.47 3.25 1.28
CA ILE A 164 -14.67 4.07 1.45
C ILE A 164 -14.28 5.54 1.64
N GLY A 165 -13.27 5.82 2.47
CA GLY A 165 -12.77 7.17 2.66
C GLY A 165 -12.32 7.80 1.34
N GLN A 166 -11.59 7.04 0.51
CA GLN A 166 -11.21 7.48 -0.83
C GLN A 166 -12.41 7.69 -1.74
N VAL A 167 -13.38 6.78 -1.79
CA VAL A 167 -14.58 6.93 -2.63
C VAL A 167 -15.39 8.16 -2.22
N VAL A 168 -15.60 8.38 -0.92
CA VAL A 168 -16.33 9.56 -0.40
C VAL A 168 -15.63 10.85 -0.82
N LEU A 169 -14.30 10.90 -0.73
CA LEU A 169 -13.54 12.07 -1.16
C LEU A 169 -13.58 12.26 -2.68
N ALA A 170 -13.51 11.18 -3.47
CA ALA A 170 -13.62 11.26 -4.93
C ALA A 170 -14.99 11.80 -5.35
N VAL A 171 -16.07 11.29 -4.75
CA VAL A 171 -17.44 11.77 -4.99
C VAL A 171 -17.58 13.23 -4.56
N GLY A 172 -17.06 13.59 -3.37
CA GLY A 172 -17.04 14.97 -2.90
C GLY A 172 -16.30 15.91 -3.86
N PHE A 173 -15.18 15.46 -4.42
CA PHE A 173 -14.41 16.21 -5.41
C PHE A 173 -15.20 16.38 -6.72
N PHE A 174 -15.87 15.33 -7.18
CA PHE A 174 -16.69 15.35 -8.39
C PHE A 174 -17.90 16.29 -8.24
N LEU A 175 -18.63 16.20 -7.13
CA LEU A 175 -19.75 17.11 -6.83
C LEU A 175 -19.28 18.57 -6.71
N SER A 176 -18.10 18.78 -6.12
CA SER A 176 -17.49 20.09 -5.98
C SER A 176 -17.08 20.70 -7.33
N MET A 177 -16.60 19.90 -8.28
CA MET A 177 -16.34 20.35 -9.67
C MET A 177 -17.61 20.81 -10.41
N MET A 178 -18.78 20.32 -10.02
CA MET A 178 -20.06 20.72 -10.61
C MET A 178 -20.60 22.04 -10.03
N ALA A 179 -20.03 22.53 -8.92
CA ALA A 179 -20.45 23.78 -8.29
C ALA A 179 -19.66 24.98 -8.86
N ARG A 180 -20.34 26.12 -9.08
CA ARG A 180 -19.74 27.37 -9.61
C ARG A 180 -18.66 28.01 -8.71
N HIS A 181 -18.53 27.55 -7.46
CA HIS A 181 -17.52 27.93 -6.46
C HIS A 181 -17.08 26.69 -5.68
N GLY A 182 -16.64 25.67 -6.42
CA GLY A 182 -16.22 24.40 -5.84
C GLY A 182 -14.99 24.52 -4.95
N TRP A 183 -14.86 23.63 -3.97
CA TRP A 183 -13.60 23.39 -3.25
C TRP A 183 -12.45 23.06 -4.21
N VAL A 184 -12.76 22.53 -5.41
CA VAL A 184 -11.78 22.27 -6.45
C VAL A 184 -11.26 23.56 -7.07
N GLU A 185 -12.11 24.55 -7.28
CA GLU A 185 -11.66 25.90 -7.65
C GLU A 185 -10.81 26.49 -6.53
N ALA A 186 -11.17 26.36 -5.25
CA ALA A 186 -10.33 26.85 -4.15
C ALA A 186 -8.94 26.16 -4.06
N VAL A 187 -8.84 24.88 -4.44
CA VAL A 187 -7.58 24.12 -4.48
C VAL A 187 -6.76 24.43 -5.74
N LEU A 188 -7.40 24.83 -6.83
CA LEU A 188 -6.76 25.18 -8.11
C LEU A 188 -6.50 26.68 -8.28
N SER A 189 -7.26 27.55 -7.61
CA SER A 189 -7.19 29.02 -7.66
C SER A 189 -6.12 29.56 -6.73
N ASP A 190 -5.83 28.86 -5.62
CA ASP A 190 -4.55 29.00 -4.94
C ASP A 190 -3.49 28.51 -5.91
N ASN A 191 -2.78 29.43 -6.56
CA ASN A 191 -1.54 29.10 -7.24
C ASN A 191 -0.77 28.14 -6.31
N LEU A 192 -0.51 26.90 -6.76
CA LEU A 192 0.23 25.86 -6.02
C LEU A 192 1.66 26.29 -5.61
N THR A 193 2.01 27.56 -5.83
CA THR A 193 3.18 28.28 -5.35
C THR A 193 3.11 28.60 -3.85
N GLY A 194 1.93 28.81 -3.27
CA GLY A 194 1.74 29.12 -1.84
C GLY A 194 1.89 27.91 -0.90
N LEU A 195 2.46 28.12 0.29
CA LEU A 195 2.65 27.06 1.30
C LEU A 195 1.32 26.41 1.73
N LEU A 196 0.25 27.20 1.86
CA LEU A 196 -1.07 26.70 2.26
C LEU A 196 -1.70 25.77 1.21
N GLY A 197 -1.62 26.14 -0.07
CA GLY A 197 -2.08 25.29 -1.17
C GLY A 197 -1.31 23.97 -1.24
N LYS A 198 0.00 24.01 -1.00
CA LYS A 198 0.86 22.83 -0.89
C LYS A 198 0.46 21.92 0.29
N LEU A 199 0.13 22.48 1.44
CA LEU A 199 -0.35 21.71 2.61
C LEU A 199 -1.72 21.08 2.38
N ARG A 200 -2.65 21.80 1.73
CA ARG A 200 -3.96 21.27 1.33
C ARG A 200 -3.81 20.10 0.34
N PHE A 201 -2.95 20.28 -0.67
CA PHE A 201 -2.67 19.22 -1.65
C PHE A 201 -1.98 18.02 -0.99
N LEU A 202 -1.10 18.26 -0.01
CA LEU A 202 -0.51 17.19 0.80
C LEU A 202 -1.59 16.41 1.58
N GLY A 203 -2.54 17.09 2.21
CA GLY A 203 -3.66 16.43 2.89
C GLY A 203 -4.47 15.50 1.97
N ILE A 204 -4.74 15.96 0.74
CA ILE A 204 -5.39 15.12 -0.28
C ILE A 204 -4.48 13.96 -0.70
N ALA A 205 -3.18 14.19 -0.87
CA ALA A 205 -2.21 13.16 -1.23
C ALA A 205 -2.04 12.09 -0.13
N LEU A 206 -2.28 12.42 1.15
CA LEU A 206 -2.30 11.41 2.22
C LEU A 206 -3.51 10.49 2.14
N LEU A 207 -4.63 10.99 1.61
CA LEU A 207 -5.85 10.21 1.40
C LEU A 207 -5.80 9.46 0.06
N PHE A 208 -5.18 10.05 -0.96
CA PHE A 208 -4.91 9.49 -2.28
C PHE A 208 -3.42 9.48 -2.60
N PRO A 209 -2.64 8.57 -1.99
CA PRO A 209 -1.18 8.51 -2.17
C PRO A 209 -0.76 8.17 -3.59
N ASN A 210 -1.67 7.61 -4.40
CA ASN A 210 -1.41 7.31 -5.81
C ASN A 210 -1.23 8.59 -6.65
N SER A 211 -1.66 9.76 -6.15
CA SER A 211 -1.40 11.06 -6.79
C SER A 211 0.10 11.37 -6.92
N VAL A 212 0.92 10.83 -6.01
CA VAL A 212 2.38 10.98 -6.01
C VAL A 212 3.01 10.28 -7.21
N VAL A 213 2.41 9.18 -7.69
CA VAL A 213 2.83 8.47 -8.90
C VAL A 213 2.68 9.34 -10.15
N ILE A 214 1.64 10.18 -10.18
CA ILE A 214 1.33 11.04 -11.33
C ILE A 214 2.21 12.30 -11.33
N LYS A 215 2.16 13.09 -10.24
CA LYS A 215 2.82 14.40 -10.18
C LYS A 215 4.31 14.34 -9.84
N ARG A 216 4.74 13.34 -9.03
CA ARG A 216 6.14 13.15 -8.59
C ARG A 216 6.77 14.41 -7.96
N ASP A 217 5.96 15.25 -7.32
CA ASP A 217 6.42 16.44 -6.61
C ASP A 217 7.23 16.02 -5.37
N PRO A 218 8.48 16.51 -5.18
CA PRO A 218 9.31 16.17 -4.03
C PRO A 218 8.65 16.42 -2.67
N LEU A 219 7.82 17.46 -2.55
CA LEU A 219 7.11 17.76 -1.30
C LEU A 219 6.07 16.69 -0.99
N LEU A 220 5.37 16.17 -2.00
CA LEU A 220 4.38 15.12 -1.80
C LEU A 220 5.05 13.78 -1.50
N ILE A 221 6.14 13.48 -2.19
CA ILE A 221 6.96 12.30 -1.91
C ILE A 221 7.46 12.37 -0.46
N GLY A 222 8.06 13.49 -0.06
CA GLY A 222 8.59 13.70 1.28
C GLY A 222 7.51 13.67 2.35
N GLY A 223 6.38 14.34 2.12
CA GLY A 223 5.25 14.36 3.05
C GLY A 223 4.60 12.98 3.21
N LEU A 224 4.46 12.23 2.12
CA LEU A 224 3.96 10.85 2.17
C LEU A 224 4.93 9.92 2.91
N ALA A 225 6.24 10.07 2.68
CA ALA A 225 7.26 9.33 3.41
C ALA A 225 7.21 9.62 4.92
N LEU A 226 7.10 10.90 5.31
CA LEU A 226 6.98 11.30 6.71
C LEU A 226 5.70 10.76 7.36
N ALA A 227 4.57 10.81 6.65
CA ALA A 227 3.32 10.25 7.14
C ALA A 227 3.39 8.72 7.28
N GLY A 228 4.04 8.03 6.34
CA GLY A 228 4.29 6.59 6.42
C GLY A 228 5.16 6.23 7.62
N LEU A 229 6.25 6.97 7.84
CA LEU A 229 7.09 6.82 9.04
C LEU A 229 6.30 7.08 10.33
N GLY A 230 5.42 8.09 10.33
CA GLY A 230 4.51 8.38 11.43
C GLY A 230 3.56 7.21 11.72
N ALA A 231 2.94 6.64 10.69
CA ALA A 231 2.06 5.49 10.81
C ALA A 231 2.82 4.26 11.36
N PHE A 232 4.01 3.95 10.81
CA PHE A 232 4.88 2.89 11.34
C PHE A 232 5.30 3.14 12.79
N TYR A 233 5.55 4.39 13.16
CA TYR A 233 5.88 4.73 14.55
C TYR A 233 4.70 4.49 15.49
N LEU A 234 3.47 4.86 15.10
CA LEU A 234 2.26 4.59 15.87
C LEU A 234 2.00 3.09 16.02
N GLU A 235 2.20 2.34 14.94
CA GLU A 235 2.15 0.88 14.91
C GLU A 235 3.18 0.27 15.88
N TRP A 236 4.43 0.72 15.81
CA TRP A 236 5.50 0.30 16.71
C TRP A 236 5.19 0.59 18.18
N ARG A 237 4.62 1.75 18.50
CA ARG A 237 4.19 2.07 19.88
C ARG A 237 3.11 1.11 20.37
N LYS A 238 2.17 0.70 19.51
CA LYS A 238 1.15 -0.29 19.85
C LYS A 238 1.78 -1.66 20.06
N ILE A 239 2.65 -2.12 19.15
CA ILE A 239 3.39 -3.38 19.26
C ILE A 239 4.20 -3.43 20.57
N LYS A 240 4.87 -2.33 20.94
CA LYS A 240 5.59 -2.23 22.21
C LYS A 240 4.70 -2.44 23.44
N LYS A 241 3.42 -2.07 23.39
CA LYS A 241 2.49 -2.26 24.51
C LYS A 241 1.97 -3.70 24.63
N LEU A 242 2.22 -4.58 23.64
CA LEU A 242 1.67 -5.95 23.61
C LEU A 242 2.47 -6.97 24.43
N GLU A 243 3.71 -6.67 24.82
CA GLU A 243 4.49 -7.55 25.72
C GLU A 243 4.83 -6.81 27.01
N LEU A 244 4.81 -7.52 28.14
CA LEU A 244 5.33 -7.02 29.41
C LEU A 244 6.85 -6.88 29.33
N ILE A 245 7.37 -5.79 29.91
CA ILE A 245 8.82 -5.60 30.05
C ILE A 245 9.30 -6.69 31.03
N ARG A 246 10.10 -7.65 30.54
CA ARG A 246 10.86 -8.54 31.43
C ARG A 246 11.79 -7.65 32.25
N ARG A 247 11.49 -7.50 33.54
CA ARG A 247 12.41 -6.96 34.53
C ARG A 247 13.41 -8.03 34.92
#